data_AF-X1IPU1-F1
#
_entry.id   AF-X1IPU1-F1
#
_cell.length_a   1.000
_cell.length_b   1.000
_cell.length_c   1.000
_cell.angle_alpha   90.00
_cell.angle_beta   90.00
_cell.angle_gamma   90.00
#
_symmetry.space_group_name_H-M   'P 1'
#
loop_
_entity.id
_entity.type
_entity.pdbx_description
1 polymer ?
#
loop_
_entity_poly.entity_id
_entity_poly.type
_entity_poly.pdbx_seq_one_letter_code
_entity_poly.pdbx_strand_id
1 'polypeptide(L)'
;MSKAPHPDAHHPQLHAEEHQTGGGDITRNIEWLTALADLGYSGDVSLVTVGEIVLAGDGLFLYNDGKYYKSDASAAATMPVKVMALAGAAADATVLVLHDGYYRNDTLYDWTPGDGIANLLWADVNAGL
;
A
#
# COMPACT_ATOMS: atom_id res chain seq x y z
N MET A 1 -55.47 2.23 -49.25
CA MET A 1 -54.51 3.36 -49.22
C MET A 1 -53.91 3.40 -47.83
N SER A 2 -52.65 2.97 -47.71
CA SER A 2 -51.90 2.86 -46.46
C SER A 2 -51.38 4.24 -46.05
N LYS A 3 -51.58 4.64 -44.78
CA LYS A 3 -51.02 5.87 -44.21
C LYS A 3 -49.81 5.48 -43.36
N ALA A 4 -48.65 6.03 -43.72
CA ALA A 4 -47.33 5.76 -43.15
C ALA A 4 -47.21 6.13 -41.64
N PRO A 5 -46.27 5.52 -40.90
CA PRO A 5 -46.02 5.81 -39.48
C PRO A 5 -45.21 7.10 -39.29
N HIS A 6 -45.48 7.81 -38.19
CA HIS A 6 -44.76 9.02 -37.74
C HIS A 6 -43.46 8.61 -37.01
N PRO A 7 -42.29 9.18 -37.36
CA PRO A 7 -41.05 8.98 -36.61
C PRO A 7 -40.84 10.14 -35.62
N ASP A 8 -40.58 9.84 -34.34
CA ASP A 8 -39.98 10.75 -33.34
C ASP A 8 -39.91 10.00 -31.99
N ALA A 9 -38.89 10.05 -31.13
CA ALA A 9 -37.46 10.27 -31.22
C ALA A 9 -36.90 9.92 -29.82
N HIS A 10 -35.66 9.43 -29.75
CA HIS A 10 -34.76 9.49 -28.59
C HIS A 10 -35.11 8.74 -27.29
N HIS A 11 -34.57 7.53 -27.17
CA HIS A 11 -33.48 7.27 -26.20
C HIS A 11 -32.74 6.01 -26.67
N PRO A 12 -31.66 6.11 -27.48
CA PRO A 12 -30.73 5.00 -27.58
C PRO A 12 -30.16 4.81 -26.17
N GLN A 13 -30.47 3.67 -25.57
CA GLN A 13 -29.93 3.26 -24.29
C GLN A 13 -28.41 3.35 -24.42
N LEU A 14 -27.84 4.34 -23.72
CA LEU A 14 -26.41 4.59 -23.69
C LEU A 14 -25.71 3.28 -23.40
N HIS A 15 -24.77 2.96 -24.29
CA HIS A 15 -23.75 1.94 -24.19
C HIS A 15 -23.46 1.57 -22.73
N ALA A 16 -24.06 0.47 -22.25
CA ALA A 16 -23.36 -0.33 -21.28
C ALA A 16 -22.20 -0.93 -22.08
N GLU A 17 -21.07 -0.22 -22.09
CA GLU A 17 -19.82 -0.79 -22.53
C GLU A 17 -19.67 -2.09 -21.74
N GLU A 18 -19.78 -3.22 -22.44
CA GLU A 18 -19.33 -4.49 -21.94
C GLU A 18 -17.91 -4.24 -21.44
N HIS A 19 -17.76 -4.24 -20.11
CA HIS A 19 -16.46 -4.22 -19.49
C HIS A 19 -15.76 -5.50 -19.97
N GLN A 20 -14.88 -5.32 -20.96
CA GLN A 20 -14.02 -6.36 -21.47
C GLN A 20 -13.08 -6.72 -20.33
N THR A 21 -13.49 -7.67 -19.48
CA THR A 21 -12.60 -8.27 -18.49
C THR A 21 -11.65 -9.14 -19.29
N GLY A 22 -10.61 -8.51 -19.82
CA GLY A 22 -9.54 -9.15 -20.57
C GLY A 22 -8.85 -10.17 -19.68
N GLY A 23 -9.39 -11.39 -19.66
CA GLY A 23 -8.72 -12.62 -19.23
C GLY A 23 -7.71 -13.07 -20.28
N GLY A 24 -6.89 -12.14 -20.77
CA GLY A 24 -5.57 -12.49 -21.27
C GLY A 24 -4.68 -12.61 -20.05
N ASP A 25 -3.89 -13.67 -19.98
CA ASP A 25 -2.80 -13.78 -19.01
C ASP A 25 -1.84 -12.60 -19.21
N ILE A 26 -2.16 -11.46 -18.59
CA ILE A 26 -1.19 -10.44 -18.29
C ILE A 26 -0.51 -10.99 -17.04
N THR A 27 0.70 -11.49 -17.18
CA THR A 27 1.66 -11.21 -16.11
C THR A 27 1.57 -9.70 -15.97
N ARG A 28 0.88 -9.21 -14.93
CA ARG A 28 0.88 -7.77 -14.65
C ARG A 28 2.36 -7.49 -14.47
N ASN A 29 2.98 -6.88 -15.47
CA ASN A 29 4.30 -6.30 -15.31
C ASN A 29 4.07 -5.12 -14.39
N ILE A 30 4.00 -5.43 -13.10
CA ILE A 30 3.99 -4.44 -12.06
C ILE A 30 5.42 -3.91 -12.02
N GLU A 31 5.68 -2.92 -12.86
CA GLU A 31 6.95 -2.22 -12.90
C GLU A 31 6.97 -1.25 -11.72
N TRP A 32 7.48 -1.71 -10.58
CA TRP A 32 7.80 -0.80 -9.49
C TRP A 32 9.14 -0.11 -9.77
N LEU A 33 9.18 1.19 -9.48
CA LEU A 33 10.40 1.97 -9.60
C LEU A 33 11.37 1.54 -8.49
N THR A 34 12.52 0.99 -8.85
CA THR A 34 13.58 0.65 -7.89
C THR A 34 14.55 1.83 -7.64
N ALA A 35 14.62 2.79 -8.57
CA ALA A 35 15.43 4.00 -8.45
C ALA A 35 14.66 5.12 -7.72
N LEU A 36 14.25 4.85 -6.49
CA LEU A 36 13.54 5.84 -5.66
C LEU A 36 14.50 6.90 -5.13
N ALA A 37 14.00 8.14 -5.07
CA ALA A 37 14.60 9.20 -4.25
C ALA A 37 14.39 8.90 -2.75
N ASP A 38 15.14 9.56 -1.89
CA ASP A 38 14.94 9.46 -0.44
C ASP A 38 13.50 9.87 -0.05
N LEU A 39 12.94 9.15 0.93
CA LEU A 39 11.53 9.22 1.35
C LEU A 39 10.51 8.88 0.24
N GLY A 40 10.96 8.30 -0.87
CA GLY A 40 10.10 7.86 -1.97
C GLY A 40 9.48 6.48 -1.73
N TYR A 41 8.34 6.23 -2.38
CA TYR A 41 7.72 4.91 -2.43
C TYR A 41 7.21 4.56 -3.83
N SER A 42 7.11 3.26 -4.12
CA SER A 42 6.52 2.71 -5.33
C SER A 42 5.87 1.38 -5.00
N GLY A 43 4.56 1.26 -5.19
CA GLY A 43 3.85 0.04 -4.85
C GLY A 43 2.34 0.20 -4.81
N ASP A 44 1.67 -0.82 -4.29
CA ASP A 44 0.23 -0.81 -4.04
C ASP A 44 -0.07 -0.11 -2.72
N VAL A 45 -0.92 0.91 -2.78
CA VAL A 45 -1.20 1.80 -1.65
C VAL A 45 -2.69 1.97 -1.42
N SER A 46 -3.07 2.14 -0.15
CA SER A 46 -4.44 2.47 0.22
C SER A 46 -4.49 3.47 1.38
N LEU A 47 -5.65 4.09 1.57
CA LEU A 47 -5.94 4.89 2.76
C LEU A 47 -6.57 3.99 3.83
N VAL A 48 -6.02 4.04 5.04
CA VAL A 48 -6.54 3.28 6.20
C VAL A 48 -6.61 4.17 7.44
N THR A 49 -7.40 3.78 8.42
CA THR A 49 -7.49 4.46 9.71
C THR A 49 -6.56 3.81 10.73
N VAL A 50 -5.77 4.62 11.43
CA VAL A 50 -4.88 4.15 12.50
C VAL A 50 -5.53 4.29 13.87
N GLY A 51 -5.21 3.37 14.77
CA GLY A 51 -5.67 3.41 16.16
C GLY A 51 -4.69 4.06 17.13
N GLU A 52 -3.47 4.36 16.67
CA GLU A 52 -2.42 5.01 17.45
C GLU A 52 -1.61 6.01 16.61
N ILE A 53 -0.69 6.72 17.25
CA ILE A 53 0.22 7.62 16.55
C ILE A 53 1.22 6.79 15.75
N VAL A 54 1.30 7.01 14.44
CA VAL A 54 2.25 6.33 13.54
C VAL A 54 3.17 7.33 12.86
N LEU A 55 4.33 6.86 12.43
CA LEU A 55 5.32 7.58 11.63
C LEU A 55 5.55 6.88 10.29
N ALA A 56 6.09 7.62 9.32
CA ALA A 56 6.46 7.03 8.04
C ALA A 56 7.56 5.97 8.22
N GLY A 57 7.36 4.77 7.68
CA GLY A 57 8.22 3.61 7.86
C GLY A 57 7.77 2.63 8.94
N ASP A 58 6.77 2.98 9.75
CA ASP A 58 6.22 2.06 10.76
C ASP A 58 5.49 0.88 10.08
N GLY A 59 5.84 -0.35 10.47
CA GLY A 59 5.10 -1.55 10.09
C GLY A 59 3.82 -1.66 10.93
N LEU A 60 2.68 -1.91 10.28
CA LEU A 60 1.37 -1.96 10.92
C LEU A 60 0.68 -3.30 10.74
N PHE A 61 -0.09 -3.72 11.75
CA PHE A 61 -1.00 -4.84 11.70
C PHE A 61 -2.45 -4.37 11.85
N LEU A 62 -3.39 -5.17 11.35
CA LEU A 62 -4.82 -4.92 11.50
C LEU A 62 -5.33 -5.52 12.81
N TYR A 63 -5.88 -4.69 13.69
CA TYR A 63 -6.50 -5.14 14.93
C TYR A 63 -8.00 -5.43 14.76
N ASN A 64 -8.61 -6.03 15.78
CA ASN A 64 -9.99 -6.51 15.73
C ASN A 64 -11.05 -5.39 15.64
N ASP A 65 -10.67 -4.14 15.89
CA ASP A 65 -11.50 -2.94 15.79
C ASP A 65 -11.52 -2.36 14.36
N GLY A 66 -10.80 -2.98 13.43
CA GLY A 66 -10.71 -2.54 12.04
C GLY A 66 -9.70 -1.42 11.81
N LYS A 67 -8.90 -1.05 12.82
CA LYS A 67 -7.86 -0.03 12.71
C LYS A 67 -6.47 -0.67 12.67
N TYR A 68 -5.52 0.09 12.15
CA TYR A 68 -4.13 -0.31 12.06
C TYR A 68 -3.31 0.22 13.25
N TYR A 69 -2.46 -0.65 13.78
CA TYR A 69 -1.60 -0.40 14.95
C TYR A 69 -0.17 -0.85 14.63
N LYS A 70 0.82 -0.35 15.36
CA LYS A 70 2.23 -0.68 15.18
C LYS A 70 2.49 -2.15 15.49
N SER A 71 3.17 -2.82 14.58
CA SER A 71 3.62 -4.20 14.79
C SER A 71 4.84 -4.22 15.71
N ASP A 72 4.77 -5.03 16.76
CA ASP A 72 5.93 -5.39 17.57
C ASP A 72 6.48 -6.75 17.10
N ALA A 73 7.75 -6.74 16.70
CA ALA A 73 8.49 -7.92 16.26
C ALA A 73 8.73 -8.95 17.38
N SER A 74 8.55 -8.57 18.65
CA SER A 74 8.74 -9.45 19.81
C SER A 74 7.44 -10.10 20.29
N ALA A 75 6.28 -9.62 19.83
CA ALA A 75 4.98 -10.06 20.32
C ALA A 75 4.22 -10.86 19.26
N ALA A 76 4.03 -12.16 19.49
CA ALA A 76 3.42 -13.09 18.54
C ALA A 76 2.04 -12.65 18.01
N ALA A 77 1.27 -11.87 18.78
CA ALA A 77 -0.04 -11.37 18.38
C ALA A 77 0.02 -10.20 17.38
N THR A 78 1.13 -9.46 17.33
CA THR A 78 1.29 -8.22 16.56
C THR A 78 2.41 -8.30 15.52
N MET A 79 3.23 -9.35 15.58
CA MET A 79 4.34 -9.62 14.67
C MET A 79 3.99 -9.62 13.17
N PRO A 80 2.80 -10.10 12.73
CA PRO A 80 2.49 -10.09 11.30
C PRO A 80 2.24 -8.66 10.80
N VAL A 81 3.29 -8.01 10.29
CA VAL A 81 3.15 -6.76 9.54
C VAL A 81 2.30 -7.03 8.31
N LYS A 82 1.27 -6.20 8.11
CA LYS A 82 0.36 -6.27 6.96
C LYS A 82 0.60 -5.15 5.97
N VAL A 83 0.96 -3.97 6.47
CA VAL A 83 1.20 -2.77 5.66
C VAL A 83 2.27 -1.90 6.32
N MET A 84 2.83 -0.94 5.58
CA MET A 84 3.74 0.07 6.11
C MET A 84 3.13 1.47 5.99
N ALA A 85 3.24 2.30 7.02
CA ALA A 85 2.82 3.70 6.96
C ALA A 85 3.76 4.52 6.07
N LEU A 86 3.19 5.28 5.12
CA LEU A 86 3.95 6.17 4.24
C LEU A 86 4.01 7.63 4.74
N ALA A 87 3.25 7.95 5.78
CA ALA A 87 3.22 9.26 6.41
C ALA A 87 2.94 9.13 7.92
N GLY A 88 3.25 10.18 8.67
CA GLY A 88 2.87 10.25 10.08
C GLY A 88 1.40 10.65 10.25
N ALA A 89 0.72 10.07 11.24
CA ALA A 89 -0.67 10.37 11.54
C ALA A 89 -0.94 10.22 13.05
N ALA A 90 -1.87 11.01 13.57
CA ALA A 90 -2.37 10.85 14.94
C ALA A 90 -3.36 9.66 15.01
N ALA A 91 -3.67 9.22 16.23
CA ALA A 91 -4.73 8.23 16.45
C ALA A 91 -6.06 8.69 15.83
N ASP A 92 -6.83 7.74 15.30
CA ASP A 92 -8.10 7.94 14.60
C ASP A 92 -8.02 8.74 13.29
N ALA A 93 -6.82 9.07 12.81
CA ALA A 93 -6.63 9.71 11.52
C ALA A 93 -6.47 8.69 10.39
N THR A 94 -6.70 9.15 9.16
CA THR A 94 -6.44 8.37 7.95
C THR A 94 -5.00 8.58 7.49
N VAL A 95 -4.31 7.49 7.16
CA VAL A 95 -2.94 7.49 6.67
C VAL A 95 -2.83 6.69 5.38
N LEU A 96 -1.92 7.09 4.50
CA LEU A 96 -1.55 6.30 3.33
C LEU A 96 -0.62 5.17 3.76
N VAL A 97 -0.94 3.94 3.36
CA VAL A 97 -0.15 2.75 3.64
C VAL A 97 0.25 2.03 2.37
N LEU A 98 1.39 1.36 2.42
CA LEU A 98 1.94 0.47 1.39
C LEU A 98 1.65 -0.98 1.75
N HIS A 99 0.99 -1.71 0.86
CA HIS A 99 0.73 -3.16 1.00
C HIS A 99 1.85 -4.00 0.41
N ASP A 100 2.35 -3.58 -0.75
CA ASP A 100 3.41 -4.27 -1.47
C ASP A 100 4.19 -3.25 -2.32
N GLY A 101 5.51 -3.40 -2.40
CA GLY A 101 6.38 -2.49 -3.13
C GLY A 101 7.67 -2.10 -2.40
N TYR A 102 8.21 -0.95 -2.78
CA TYR A 102 9.44 -0.38 -2.25
C TYR A 102 9.17 0.94 -1.54
N TYR A 103 9.80 1.11 -0.39
CA TYR A 103 9.91 2.38 0.34
C TYR A 103 11.38 2.63 0.62
N ARG A 104 11.86 3.84 0.34
CA ARG A 104 13.24 4.24 0.57
C ARG A 104 13.28 5.29 1.67
N ASN A 105 14.09 5.04 2.69
CA ASN A 105 14.39 6.01 3.73
C ASN A 105 15.84 5.82 4.16
N ASP A 106 16.71 6.69 3.65
CA ASP A 106 18.15 6.58 3.84
C ASP A 106 18.56 6.93 5.29
N THR A 107 17.73 7.68 6.02
CA THR A 107 18.01 8.06 7.42
C THR A 107 17.55 6.98 8.41
N LEU A 108 16.36 6.42 8.21
CA LEU A 108 15.78 5.40 9.08
C LEU A 108 16.46 4.04 8.89
N TYR A 109 16.91 3.74 7.66
CA TYR A 109 17.60 2.51 7.31
C TYR A 109 19.10 2.75 7.01
N ASP A 110 19.74 3.63 7.79
CA ASP A 110 21.20 3.86 7.76
C ASP A 110 21.95 2.71 8.44
N TRP A 111 21.84 1.51 7.87
CA TRP A 111 22.45 0.33 8.44
C TRP A 111 23.96 0.36 8.21
N THR A 112 24.72 0.46 9.31
CA THR A 112 26.17 0.29 9.25
C THR A 112 26.49 -1.18 9.00
N PRO A 113 27.22 -1.54 7.93
CA PRO A 113 27.70 -2.91 7.76
C PRO A 113 28.55 -3.31 8.98
N GLY A 114 28.26 -4.45 9.60
CA GLY A 114 29.05 -4.95 10.71
C GLY A 114 30.50 -5.22 10.29
N ASP A 115 31.46 -4.76 11.09
CA ASP A 115 32.88 -5.00 10.86
C ASP A 115 33.19 -6.51 10.92
N GLY A 116 33.41 -7.13 9.76
CA GLY A 116 34.25 -8.33 9.65
C GLY A 116 33.57 -9.69 9.41
N ILE A 117 32.25 -9.78 9.25
CA ILE A 117 31.60 -11.02 8.80
C ILE A 117 30.45 -10.69 7.84
N ALA A 118 30.67 -11.07 6.59
CA ALA A 118 29.78 -10.98 5.42
C ALA A 118 28.33 -10.57 5.70
N ASN A 119 27.95 -9.38 5.20
CA ASN A 119 26.60 -9.02 4.73
C ASN A 119 25.42 -9.55 5.57
N LEU A 120 25.55 -9.60 6.89
CA LEU A 120 24.44 -10.00 7.75
C LEU A 120 23.74 -8.74 8.25
N LEU A 121 22.52 -8.54 7.75
CA LEU A 121 21.58 -7.57 8.31
C LEU A 121 21.08 -8.12 9.65
N TRP A 122 21.39 -7.42 10.74
CA TRP A 122 20.87 -7.74 12.06
C TRP A 122 20.42 -6.44 12.75
N ALA A 123 19.23 -6.46 13.35
CA ALA A 123 18.76 -5.37 14.21
C ALA A 123 19.38 -5.55 15.61
N ASP A 124 20.23 -4.63 16.04
CA ASP A 124 20.78 -4.63 17.40
C ASP A 124 19.68 -4.30 18.41
N VAL A 125 19.55 -5.11 19.45
CA VAL A 125 18.56 -4.92 20.52
C VAL A 125 18.91 -3.71 21.41
N ASN A 126 20.11 -3.15 21.26
CA ASN A 126 20.58 -1.98 22.01
C ASN A 126 20.56 -0.66 21.23
N ALA A 127 20.43 -0.72 19.90
CA ALA A 127 20.19 0.45 19.07
C ALA A 127 18.68 0.54 18.86
N GLY A 128 18.01 1.31 19.73
CA GLY A 128 16.55 1.39 19.76
C GLY A 128 15.91 1.55 18.38
N LEU A 129 14.90 0.72 18.13
CA LEU A 129 13.77 1.01 17.25
C LEU A 129 12.56 1.30 18.13
#